data_AF-A0A077Y3X8-F1
#
_entry.id   AF-A0A077Y3X8-F1
#
_cell.length_a   1.000
_cell.length_b   1.000
_cell.length_c   1.000
_cell.angle_alpha   90.00
_cell.angle_beta   90.00
_cell.angle_gamma   90.00
#
_symmetry.space_group_name_H-M   'P 1'
#
loop_
_entity.id
_entity.type
_entity.pdbx_description
1 polymer ?
#
loop_
_entity_poly.entity_id
_entity_poly.type
_entity_poly.pdbx_seq_one_letter_code
_entity_poly.pdbx_strand_id
1 'polypeptide(L)' 'MENTKCATEYNELLDCLEKFDRNWGKCQDQLKLFRFCYYQKDDIIDTEKK' A
#
# COMPACT_ATOMS: atom_id res chain seq x y z
N MET A 1 -0.93 9.02 -20.41
CA MET A 1 -0.20 8.36 -19.32
C MET A 1 -1.14 8.32 -18.14
N GLU A 2 -1.80 7.20 -17.92
CA GLU A 2 -2.57 6.99 -16.69
C GLU A 2 -1.57 7.02 -15.53
N ASN A 3 -1.46 8.18 -14.88
CA ASN A 3 -0.79 8.27 -13.58
C ASN A 3 -1.64 7.45 -12.62
N THR A 4 -1.26 6.19 -12.44
CA THR A 4 -1.73 5.32 -11.36
C THR A 4 -1.60 6.15 -10.08
N LYS A 5 -2.74 6.50 -9.48
CA LYS A 5 -2.85 7.51 -8.41
C LYS A 5 -1.99 7.24 -7.17
N CYS A 6 -1.31 6.08 -7.11
CA CYS A 6 -0.42 5.62 -6.05
C CYS A 6 0.79 4.85 -6.61
N ALA A 7 1.29 5.24 -7.80
CA ALA A 7 2.41 4.55 -8.45
C ALA A 7 3.65 4.52 -7.56
N THR A 8 3.89 5.58 -6.79
CA THR A 8 5.02 5.69 -5.86
C THR A 8 4.91 4.65 -4.75
N GLU A 9 3.79 4.63 -4.02
CA GLU A 9 3.56 3.73 -2.90
C GLU A 9 3.50 2.26 -3.36
N TYR A 10 3.00 2.04 -4.59
CA TYR A 10 3.01 0.72 -5.21
C TYR A 10 4.43 0.25 -5.53
N ASN A 11 5.27 1.13 -6.09
CA ASN A 11 6.67 0.81 -6.39
C ASN A 11 7.47 0.55 -5.09
N GLU A 12 7.26 1.35 -4.04
CA GLU A 12 7.92 1.10 -2.74
C GLU A 12 7.50 -0.24 -2.12
N LEU A 13 6.24 -0.64 -2.29
CA LEU A 13 5.77 -1.97 -1.90
C LEU A 13 6.45 -3.07 -2.71
N LEU A 14 6.60 -2.90 -4.03
CA LEU A 14 7.30 -3.86 -4.88
C LEU A 14 8.77 -3.99 -4.50
N ASP A 15 9.48 -2.89 -4.25
CA ASP A 15 10.88 -2.89 -3.80
C ASP A 15 11.04 -3.65 -2.48
N CYS A 16 10.10 -3.45 -1.54
CA CYS A 16 10.09 -4.19 -0.29
C CYS A 16 9.89 -5.69 -0.52
N LEU A 17 8.93 -6.06 -1.36
CA LEU A 17 8.66 -7.47 -1.69
C LEU A 17 9.85 -8.11 -2.38
N GLU A 18 10.53 -7.41 -3.29
CA GLU A 18 11.75 -7.94 -3.92
C GLU A 18 12.86 -8.18 -2.89
N LYS A 19 13.05 -7.25 -1.96
CA LYS A 19 14.07 -7.35 -0.90
C LYS A 19 13.81 -8.49 0.10
N PHE A 20 12.55 -8.81 0.37
CA PHE A 20 12.16 -9.80 1.37
C PHE A 20 11.54 -11.08 0.77
N ASP A 21 11.84 -11.40 -0.49
CA ASP A 21 11.37 -12.60 -1.18
C ASP A 21 9.84 -12.76 -1.12
N ARG A 22 9.15 -11.66 -1.45
CA ARG A 22 7.69 -11.49 -1.43
C ARG A 22 7.05 -11.75 -0.06
N ASN A 23 7.80 -11.54 1.02
CA ASN A 23 7.28 -11.63 2.38
C ASN A 23 6.46 -10.40 2.75
N TRP A 24 5.15 -10.49 2.50
CA TRP A 24 4.17 -9.46 2.87
C TRP A 24 4.17 -9.10 4.35
N GLY A 25 4.55 -10.03 5.25
CA GLY A 25 4.63 -9.77 6.68
C GLY A 25 5.73 -8.77 7.07
N LYS A 26 6.81 -8.70 6.28
CA LYS A 26 7.89 -7.71 6.45
C LYS A 26 7.58 -6.36 5.79
N CYS A 27 6.66 -6.35 4.83
CA CYS A 27 6.26 -5.17 4.05
C CYS A 27 4.88 -4.61 4.46
N GLN A 28 4.45 -4.85 5.71
CA GLN A 28 3.15 -4.40 6.20
C GLN A 28 3.02 -2.88 6.19
N ASP A 29 4.11 -2.14 6.40
CA ASP A 29 4.06 -0.67 6.43
C ASP A 29 3.90 -0.08 5.03
N GLN A 30 4.64 -0.58 4.04
CA GLN A 30 4.45 -0.21 2.63
C GLN A 30 3.06 -0.62 2.13
N LEU A 31 2.55 -1.76 2.58
CA LEU A 31 1.21 -2.21 2.26
C LEU A 31 0.14 -1.26 2.84
N LYS A 32 0.32 -0.76 4.07
CA LYS A 32 -0.57 0.24 4.67
C LYS A 32 -0.51 1.56 3.91
N LEU A 33 0.67 2.03 3.51
CA LEU A 33 0.83 3.26 2.72
C LEU A 33 0.17 3.15 1.35
N PHE A 34 0.40 2.03 0.65
CA PHE A 34 -0.26 1.75 -0.63
C PHE A 34 -1.78 1.71 -0.47
N ARG A 35 -2.29 0.97 0.53
CA ARG A 35 -3.72 0.92 0.84
C ARG A 35 -4.28 2.29 1.19
N PHE A 36 -3.57 3.06 1.99
CA PHE A 36 -3.99 4.41 2.37
C PHE A 36 -4.12 5.28 1.13
N CYS A 37 -3.12 5.34 0.26
CA CYS A 37 -3.22 6.10 -0.97
C CYS A 37 -4.37 5.59 -1.88
N TYR A 38 -4.51 4.27 -2.00
CA TYR A 38 -5.51 3.65 -2.87
C TYR A 38 -6.94 3.87 -2.39
N TYR A 39 -7.19 3.71 -1.09
CA TYR A 39 -8.51 3.81 -0.46
C TYR A 39 -8.84 5.21 0.09
N GLN A 40 -7.89 6.15 0.19
CA GLN A 40 -8.17 7.53 0.62
C GLN A 40 -9.15 8.29 -0.28
N LYS A 41 -9.52 7.76 -1.45
CA LYS A 41 -10.60 8.32 -2.28
C LYS A 41 -11.98 7.66 -2.10
N ASP A 42 -12.10 6.63 -1.28
CA ASP A 42 -13.34 5.88 -1.04
C ASP A 42 -13.69 5.76 0.48
N ASP A 43 -13.59 6.87 1.23
CA ASP A 43 -14.06 7.00 2.63
C ASP A 43 -13.13 6.38 3.71
N ILE A 44 -12.69 7.08 4.75
CA ILE A 44 -13.41 7.29 6.03
C ILE A 44 -14.29 6.10 6.48
N ILE A 45 -13.98 4.83 6.18
CA ILE A 45 -14.73 3.69 6.74
C ILE A 45 -13.79 2.49 6.96
N ASP A 46 -12.89 2.56 7.95
CA ASP A 46 -12.50 1.36 8.74
C ASP A 46 -11.68 1.77 9.98
N THR A 47 -12.02 2.91 10.59
CA THR A 47 -11.69 3.10 12.00
C THR A 47 -12.61 2.19 12.79
N GLU A 48 -12.02 1.30 13.57
CA GLU A 48 -12.64 0.44 14.59
C GLU A 48 -13.19 -0.91 14.10
N LYS A 49 -12.25 -1.84 13.84
CA LYS A 49 -12.45 -3.22 14.29
C LYS A 49 -12.58 -3.22 15.82
N LYS A 50 -13.83 -3.14 16.27
CA LYS A 50 -14.32 -3.42 17.62
C LYS A 50 -13.99 -4.85 18.05
#